data_AF-A0A5J4N4L7-F1
#
_entry.id   AF-A0A5J4N4L7-F1
#
_cell.length_a   1.000
_cell.length_b   1.000
_cell.length_c   1.000
_cell.angle_alpha   90.00
_cell.angle_beta   90.00
_cell.angle_gamma   90.00
#
_symmetry.space_group_name_H-M   'P 1'
#
loop_
_entity.id
_entity.type
_entity.pdbx_description
1 polymer ?
#
loop_
_entity_poly.entity_id
_entity_poly.type
_entity_poly.pdbx_seq_one_letter_code
_entity_poly.pdbx_strand_id
1 'polypeptide(L)' 'TLANPDARFSHAHVDIVGPLSHLKGHRCNLICVDRFTRWPMAIPLRKMNTEGIARAFIHGWVSNHGVERP' A
#
# COMPACT_ATOMS: atom_id res chain seq x y z
N THR A 1 -12.45 12.32 11.93
CA THR A 1 -12.09 10.91 11.61
C THR A 1 -12.81 10.51 10.34
N LEU A 2 -12.16 9.85 9.39
CA LEU A 2 -12.85 9.30 8.20
C LEU A 2 -13.97 8.35 8.65
N ALA A 3 -15.07 8.32 7.90
CA ALA A 3 -16.16 7.39 8.13
C ALA A 3 -15.64 5.94 8.13
N ASN A 4 -16.29 5.07 8.89
CA ASN A 4 -15.96 3.65 8.80
C ASN A 4 -16.42 3.15 7.43
N PRO A 5 -15.53 2.49 6.66
CA PRO A 5 -15.93 1.88 5.40
C PRO A 5 -17.00 0.81 5.66
N ASP A 6 -17.93 0.69 4.74
CA ASP A 6 -19.06 -0.25 4.76
C ASP A 6 -18.86 -1.43 3.79
N ALA A 7 -17.85 -1.33 2.91
CA ALA A 7 -17.50 -2.36 1.94
C ALA A 7 -15.98 -2.53 1.79
N ARG A 8 -15.56 -3.75 1.42
CA ARG A 8 -14.19 -4.08 1.06
C ARG A 8 -13.70 -3.19 -0.09
N PHE A 9 -12.45 -2.73 0.02
CA PHE A 9 -11.77 -1.92 -1.00
C PHE A 9 -12.43 -0.57 -1.30
N SER A 10 -13.32 -0.09 -0.42
CA SER A 10 -13.86 1.27 -0.50
C SER A 10 -12.84 2.31 -0.03
N HIS A 11 -11.94 1.94 0.89
CA HIS A 11 -10.92 2.82 1.45
C HIS A 11 -9.64 2.03 1.71
N ALA A 12 -8.55 2.41 1.05
CA ALA A 12 -7.21 1.92 1.31
C ALA A 12 -6.44 2.94 2.16
N HIS A 13 -5.89 2.49 3.28
CA HIS A 13 -4.86 3.24 3.99
C HIS A 13 -3.50 2.84 3.42
N VAL A 14 -2.74 3.84 2.95
CA VAL A 14 -1.42 3.62 2.37
C VAL A 14 -0.37 4.36 3.19
N ASP A 15 0.71 3.67 3.55
CA ASP A 15 1.82 4.22 4.32
C ASP A 15 3.16 3.61 3.88
N ILE A 16 4.27 4.21 4.30
CA ILE A 16 5.62 3.76 3.96
C ILE A 16 6.41 3.49 5.24
N VAL A 17 6.93 2.28 5.36
CA VAL A 17 7.81 1.89 6.47
C VAL A 17 9.25 1.82 6.01
N GLY A 18 10.14 2.59 6.65
CA GLY A 18 11.58 2.54 6.40
C GLY A 18 12.36 3.69 7.07
N PRO A 19 13.70 3.70 6.95
CA PRO A 19 14.53 2.73 6.22
C PRO A 19 14.74 1.42 6.99
N LEU A 20 14.58 0.29 6.31
CA LEU A 20 14.87 -1.04 6.85
C LEU A 20 16.35 -1.40 6.62
N SER A 21 16.90 -2.28 7.46
CA SER A 21 18.20 -2.89 7.18
C SER A 21 18.18 -3.51 5.78
N HIS A 22 19.23 -3.28 4.98
CA HIS A 22 19.23 -3.64 3.56
C HIS A 22 19.06 -5.15 3.36
N LEU A 23 17.84 -5.59 3.09
CA LEU A 23 17.53 -6.96 2.71
C LEU A 23 17.36 -6.99 1.19
N LYS A 24 18.34 -7.58 0.49
CA LYS A 24 18.32 -7.76 -0.98
C LYS A 24 18.10 -6.46 -1.79
N GLY A 25 18.55 -5.32 -1.26
CA GLY A 25 18.40 -4.02 -1.91
C GLY A 25 17.02 -3.37 -1.76
N HIS A 26 16.12 -3.94 -0.96
CA HIS A 26 14.90 -3.27 -0.50
C HIS A 26 15.21 -2.44 0.74
N ARG A 27 14.77 -1.19 0.73
CA ARG A 27 15.06 -0.19 1.79
C ARG A 27 13.81 0.27 2.52
N CYS A 28 12.63 0.02 1.97
CA CYS A 28 11.36 0.41 2.54
C CYS A 28 10.27 -0.57 2.08
N ASN A 29 9.13 -0.53 2.74
CA ASN A 29 7.91 -1.23 2.33
C ASN A 29 6.79 -0.22 2.15
N LEU A 30 6.03 -0.36 1.07
CA LEU A 30 4.72 0.26 0.96
C LEU A 30 3.73 -0.65 1.68
N ILE A 31 3.01 -0.11 2.66
CA ILE A 31 1.95 -0.81 3.37
C ILE A 31 0.63 -0.29 2.84
N CYS A 32 -0.21 -1.19 2.35
CA CYS A 32 -1.58 -0.89 1.94
C CYS A 32 -2.53 -1.70 2.81
N VAL A 33 -3.57 -1.07 3.36
CA VAL A 33 -4.53 -1.72 4.26
C VAL A 33 -5.94 -1.47 3.77
N ASP A 34 -6.71 -2.53 3.54
CA ASP A 34 -8.16 -2.39 3.34
C ASP A 34 -8.79 -2.02 4.68
N ARG A 35 -9.28 -0.78 4.81
CA ARG A 35 -9.76 -0.26 6.10
C ARG A 35 -11.01 -1.00 6.61
N PHE A 36 -11.76 -1.65 5.71
CA PHE A 36 -12.92 -2.48 6.08
C PHE A 36 -12.49 -3.77 6.77
N THR A 37 -11.69 -4.60 6.10
CA THR A 37 -11.22 -5.87 6.67
C THR A 37 -10.07 -5.72 7.65
N ARG A 38 -9.42 -4.56 7.67
CA ARG A 38 -8.14 -4.30 8.36
C ARG A 38 -7.00 -5.21 7.89
N TRP A 39 -7.13 -5.77 6.68
CA TRP A 39 -6.12 -6.65 6.10
C TRP A 39 -4.94 -5.86 5.52
N PRO A 40 -3.70 -6.07 6.01
CA PRO A 40 -2.53 -5.39 5.50
C PRO A 40 -1.85 -6.16 4.35
N MET A 41 -1.30 -5.42 3.41
CA MET A 41 -0.40 -5.90 2.36
C MET A 41 0.90 -5.11 2.42
N ALA A 42 2.04 -5.81 2.48
CA ALA A 42 3.37 -5.21 2.44
C ALA A 42 4.01 -5.44 1.07
N ILE A 43 4.38 -4.35 0.39
CA ILE A 43 4.98 -4.36 -0.94
C ILE A 43 6.42 -3.82 -0.83
N PRO A 44 7.45 -4.67 -1.02
CA PRO A 44 8.84 -4.25 -0.89
C PRO A 44 9.27 -3.21 -1.92
N LEU A 45 9.98 -2.17 -1.46
CA LEU A 45 10.46 -1.05 -2.27
C LEU A 45 11.98 -0.89 -2.19
N ARG A 46 12.62 -0.78 -3.36
CA ARG A 46 14.08 -0.52 -3.48
C ARG A 46 14.44 0.96 -3.24
N LYS A 47 13.55 1.88 -3.63
CA LYS A 47 13.73 3.33 -3.49
C LYS A 47 12.42 3.97 -2.99
N MET A 48 12.55 4.87 -2.02
CA MET A 48 11.44 5.69 -1.50
C MET A 48 11.33 6.96 -2.35
N ASN A 49 10.87 6.83 -3.59
CA ASN A 49 10.59 7.95 -4.48
C ASN A 49 9.18 7.81 -5.05
N THR A 50 8.59 8.94 -5.47
CA THR A 50 7.20 9.01 -5.94
C THR A 50 6.91 7.98 -7.03
N GLU A 51 7.81 7.86 -7.99
CA GLU A 51 7.69 6.95 -9.13
C GLU A 51 7.69 5.47 -8.71
N GLY A 52 8.56 5.09 -7.77
CA GLY A 52 8.64 3.74 -7.20
C GLY A 52 7.42 3.40 -6.36
N ILE A 53 6.94 4.34 -5.55
CA ILE A 53 5.72 4.19 -4.74
C ILE A 53 4.50 4.02 -5.63
N ALA A 54 4.32 4.88 -6.64
CA ALA A 54 3.20 4.81 -7.57
C ALA A 54 3.17 3.48 -8.33
N ARG A 55 4.32 3.02 -8.84
CA ARG A 55 4.42 1.70 -9.49
C ARG A 55 4.08 0.55 -8.54
N ALA A 56 4.63 0.57 -7.33
CA ALA A 56 4.35 -0.47 -6.33
C ALA A 56 2.86 -0.49 -5.96
N PHE A 57 2.22 0.67 -5.82
CA PHE A 57 0.79 0.76 -5.56
C PHE A 57 -0.03 0.21 -6.74
N ILE A 58 0.28 0.59 -7.97
CA ILE A 58 -0.44 0.12 -9.16
C ILE A 58 -0.29 -1.41 -9.31
N HIS A 59 0.93 -1.92 -9.28
CA HIS A 59 1.18 -3.35 -9.50
C HIS A 59 0.82 -4.24 -8.31
N GLY A 60 0.92 -3.72 -7.08
CA GLY A 60 0.66 -4.48 -5.87
C GLY A 60 -0.77 -4.39 -5.38
N TRP A 61 -1.36 -3.19 -5.36
CA TRP A 61 -2.72 -2.97 -4.87
C TRP A 61 -3.73 -2.96 -6.02
N VAL A 62 -3.60 -2.02 -6.97
CA VAL A 62 -4.63 -1.79 -8.00
C VAL A 62 -4.82 -3.00 -8.90
N SER A 63 -3.74 -3.64 -9.35
CA SER A 63 -3.82 -4.86 -10.16
C SER A 63 -4.53 -6.02 -9.46
N ASN A 64 -4.46 -6.10 -8.13
CA ASN A 64 -5.03 -7.20 -7.35
C ASN A 64 -6.43 -6.92 -6.80
N HIS A 65 -6.77 -5.64 -6.57
CA HIS A 65 -7.98 -5.24 -5.85
C HIS A 65 -8.83 -4.18 -6.56
N GLY A 66 -8.30 -3.56 -7.62
CA GLY A 66 -8.94 -2.45 -8.31
C GLY A 66 -8.73 -1.11 -7.63
N VAL A 67 -9.51 -0.11 -8.05
CA VAL A 67 -9.53 1.24 -7.49
C VAL A 67 -10.70 1.39 -6.53
N GLU A 68 -10.55 2.33 -5.60
CA GLU A 68 -11.62 2.71 -4.68
C GLU A 68 -12.84 3.17 -5.46
N ARG A 69 -14.02 2.87 -4.91
CA ARG A 69 -15.26 3.37 -5.49
C ARG A 69 -15.32 4.90 -5.31
N PRO A 70 -15.84 5.64 -6.30
CA PRO A 70 -16.04 7.09 -6.18
C PRO A 70 -16.89 7.48 -4.98
#